data_AF-A0A7V4YQL1-F1
#
_entry.id   AF-A0A7V4YQL1-F1
#
_cell.length_a   1.000
_cell.length_b   1.000
_cell.length_c   1.000
_cell.angle_alpha   90.00
_cell.angle_beta   90.00
_cell.angle_gamma   90.00
#
_symmetry.space_group_name_H-M   'P 1'
#
loop_
_entity.id
_entity.type
_entity.pdbx_description
1 polymer ?
#
loop_
_entity_poly.entity_id
_entity_poly.type
_entity_poly.pdbx_seq_one_letter_code
_entity_poly.pdbx_strand_id
1 'polypeptide(L)'
;MSFSIFILTIFFTKPIIEVDNKVYEPVIESVIEKLKVDPSNPSDVSFLIKYLMQFPFVHYVEVYKTEEGFLVSLKTKFILKKIKLYGFKKWEEEWLRKRISLRINEYCTEEELNNVKGEIENPLKMDGYTYVDLDASKKSERESAVLYVRLKAGKRMVIKKVMVDNEYKIFKSMKGTDFSRLLIEEKVRSFKESLTKNGFLEADVGWEVIEDGTVLKIKVLKGKRFRFRVISGLNFLTDYDFKRIAMRVYEENGFLDKDKIIRIVKEILAKRGLDKSIVAIRNEETDAEKIYTLLIFENKGLFVKKISFEGRMGIPEKKL
;
A
#
# COMPACT_ATOMS: atom_id res chain seq x y z
N MET A 1 57.82 -59.70 24.64
CA MET A 1 56.42 -59.25 24.50
C MET A 1 56.46 -57.85 23.89
N SER A 2 56.06 -57.69 22.63
CA SER A 2 56.07 -56.40 21.94
C SER A 2 54.61 -55.98 21.73
N PHE A 3 54.18 -54.94 22.44
CA PHE A 3 52.87 -54.34 22.23
C PHE A 3 52.98 -53.33 21.08
N SER A 4 52.44 -53.70 19.92
CA SER A 4 52.22 -52.77 18.82
C SER A 4 51.14 -51.77 19.22
N ILE A 5 51.52 -50.50 19.32
CA ILE A 5 50.59 -49.38 19.45
C ILE A 5 49.96 -49.19 18.07
N PHE A 6 48.71 -49.65 17.93
CA PHE A 6 47.84 -49.27 16.83
C PHE A 6 47.63 -47.75 16.90
N ILE A 7 48.35 -47.00 16.06
CA ILE A 7 47.98 -45.64 15.74
C ILE A 7 46.72 -45.73 14.89
N LEU A 8 45.57 -45.57 15.53
CA LEU A 8 44.29 -45.40 14.86
C LEU A 8 44.41 -44.10 14.05
N THR A 9 44.76 -44.26 12.77
CA THR A 9 44.71 -43.17 11.80
C THR A 9 43.23 -42.95 11.53
N ILE A 10 42.60 -42.04 12.29
CA ILE A 10 41.24 -41.60 11.99
C ILE A 10 41.35 -40.88 10.65
N PHE A 11 41.03 -41.60 9.58
CA PHE A 11 40.79 -41.03 8.26
C PHE A 11 39.60 -40.07 8.42
N PHE A 12 39.89 -38.78 8.58
CA PHE A 12 38.90 -37.73 8.37
C PHE A 12 38.59 -37.75 6.88
N THR A 13 37.57 -38.50 6.48
CA THR A 13 37.01 -38.36 5.15
C THR A 13 36.41 -36.97 5.06
N LYS A 14 36.81 -36.21 4.03
CA LYS A 14 36.29 -34.85 3.83
C LYS A 14 34.78 -34.94 3.57
N PRO A 15 33.96 -34.06 4.14
CA PRO A 15 32.54 -34.01 3.83
C PRO A 15 32.31 -33.70 2.35
N ILE A 16 31.31 -34.35 1.76
CA ILE A 16 30.80 -33.99 0.45
C ILE A 16 29.84 -32.83 0.66
N ILE A 17 30.07 -31.69 0.01
CA ILE A 17 29.25 -30.50 0.16
C ILE A 17 28.58 -30.22 -1.19
N GLU A 18 27.25 -30.22 -1.18
CA GLU A 18 26.44 -29.87 -2.35
C GLU A 18 25.71 -28.57 -2.07
N VAL A 19 26.08 -27.52 -2.80
CA VAL A 19 25.41 -26.22 -2.74
C VAL A 19 24.81 -25.92 -4.12
N ASP A 20 23.51 -25.65 -4.16
CA ASP A 20 22.82 -25.26 -5.39
C ASP A 20 23.39 -23.99 -6.03
N ASN A 21 23.92 -23.08 -5.23
CA ASN A 21 24.62 -21.88 -5.64
C ASN A 21 26.12 -21.94 -5.30
N LYS A 22 26.93 -22.23 -6.33
CA LYS A 22 28.39 -22.32 -6.25
C LYS A 22 29.09 -21.05 -5.74
N VAL A 23 28.42 -19.91 -5.71
CA VAL A 23 28.98 -18.67 -5.14
C VAL A 23 29.21 -18.80 -3.63
N TYR A 24 28.34 -19.54 -2.93
CA TYR A 24 28.43 -19.72 -1.49
C TYR A 24 29.23 -20.96 -1.07
N GLU A 25 29.54 -21.85 -2.01
CA GLU A 25 30.29 -23.09 -1.77
C GLU A 25 31.60 -22.87 -0.97
N PRO A 26 32.48 -21.91 -1.32
CA PRO A 26 33.73 -21.70 -0.55
C PRO A 26 33.48 -21.21 0.88
N VAL A 27 32.39 -20.46 1.10
CA VAL A 27 32.04 -19.96 2.45
C VAL A 27 31.54 -21.11 3.31
N ILE A 28 30.69 -21.97 2.75
CA ILE A 28 30.14 -23.14 3.44
C ILE A 28 31.24 -24.16 3.76
N GLU A 29 32.13 -24.44 2.80
CA GLU A 29 33.31 -25.29 3.00
C GLU A 29 34.16 -24.78 4.17
N SER A 30 34.49 -23.49 4.19
CA SER A 30 35.29 -22.89 5.27
C SER A 30 34.62 -23.00 6.64
N VAL A 31 33.29 -22.91 6.70
CA VAL A 31 32.54 -23.04 7.95
C VAL A 31 32.58 -24.48 8.45
N ILE A 32 32.30 -25.46 7.57
CA ILE A 32 32.27 -26.88 7.93
C ILE A 32 33.67 -27.35 8.39
N GLU A 33 34.73 -26.94 7.69
CA GLU A 33 36.10 -27.28 8.06
C GLU A 33 36.49 -26.70 9.44
N LYS A 34 36.05 -25.48 9.77
CA LYS A 34 36.35 -24.84 11.07
C LYS A 34 35.60 -25.46 12.24
N LEU A 35 34.37 -25.92 12.02
CA LEU A 35 33.51 -26.44 13.08
C LEU A 35 33.92 -27.85 13.55
N LYS A 36 34.70 -28.60 12.74
CA LYS A 36 35.19 -29.95 13.08
C LYS A 36 34.07 -30.88 13.60
N VAL A 37 32.95 -30.89 12.91
CA VAL A 37 31.74 -31.63 13.27
C VAL A 37 31.98 -33.13 13.16
N ASP A 38 31.62 -33.90 14.19
CA ASP A 38 31.56 -35.36 14.10
C ASP A 38 30.19 -35.79 13.53
N PRO A 39 30.12 -36.33 12.30
CA PRO A 39 28.86 -36.77 11.69
C PRO A 39 28.23 -37.98 12.39
N SER A 40 28.97 -38.69 13.23
CA SER A 40 28.45 -39.80 14.03
C SER A 40 27.78 -39.33 15.32
N ASN A 41 27.98 -38.06 15.72
CA ASN A 41 27.34 -37.45 16.86
C ASN A 41 26.11 -36.63 16.43
N PRO A 42 24.88 -37.06 16.74
CA PRO A 42 23.66 -36.33 16.36
C PRO A 42 23.61 -34.90 16.91
N SER A 43 24.26 -34.64 18.05
CA SER A 43 24.30 -33.31 18.66
C SER A 43 25.13 -32.34 17.81
N ASP A 44 26.24 -32.81 17.25
CA ASP A 44 27.14 -32.00 16.42
C ASP A 44 26.51 -31.74 15.05
N VAL A 45 25.82 -32.74 14.48
CA VAL A 45 25.03 -32.56 13.24
C VAL A 45 23.89 -31.56 13.47
N SER A 46 23.17 -31.65 14.59
CA SER A 46 22.11 -30.68 14.93
C SER A 46 22.68 -29.26 15.10
N PHE A 47 23.85 -29.14 15.73
CA PHE A 47 24.55 -27.86 15.87
C PHE A 47 24.95 -27.29 14.50
N LEU A 48 25.52 -28.11 13.62
CA LEU A 48 25.89 -27.71 12.26
C LEU A 48 24.69 -27.17 11.48
N ILE A 49 23.58 -27.91 11.46
CA ILE A 49 22.35 -27.48 10.77
C ILE A 49 21.88 -26.15 11.34
N LYS A 50 21.77 -26.02 12.67
CA LYS A 50 21.35 -24.77 13.31
C LYS A 50 22.27 -23.61 12.99
N TYR A 51 23.58 -23.84 12.95
CA TYR A 51 24.57 -22.82 12.64
C TYR A 51 24.47 -22.37 11.17
N LEU A 52 24.37 -23.30 10.23
CA LEU A 52 24.23 -23.00 8.81
C LEU A 52 22.92 -22.26 8.51
N MET A 53 21.83 -22.59 9.21
CA MET A 53 20.55 -21.89 9.10
C MET A 53 20.58 -20.45 9.65
N GLN A 54 21.66 -20.01 10.32
CA GLN A 54 21.83 -18.59 10.72
C GLN A 54 22.24 -17.71 9.54
N PHE A 55 22.76 -18.28 8.46
CA PHE A 55 23.12 -17.50 7.28
C PHE A 55 21.85 -17.08 6.53
N PRO A 56 21.70 -15.79 6.20
CA PRO A 56 20.46 -15.28 5.60
C PRO A 56 20.23 -15.82 4.18
N PHE A 57 21.29 -16.28 3.52
CA PHE A 57 21.25 -16.91 2.20
C PHE A 57 21.00 -18.42 2.27
N VAL A 58 20.90 -19.03 3.44
CA VAL A 58 20.57 -20.46 3.56
C VAL A 58 19.06 -20.61 3.70
N HIS A 59 18.44 -21.34 2.77
CA HIS A 59 17.02 -21.65 2.83
C HIS A 59 16.77 -22.93 3.60
N TYR A 60 17.59 -23.95 3.32
CA TYR A 60 17.38 -25.30 3.81
C TYR A 60 18.71 -26.06 3.83
N VAL A 61 18.87 -26.94 4.82
CA VAL A 61 20.06 -27.78 5.01
C VAL A 61 19.62 -29.19 5.36
N GLU A 62 20.17 -30.16 4.65
CA GLU A 62 20.08 -31.58 4.98
C GLU A 62 21.48 -32.15 5.17
N VAL A 63 21.60 -33.08 6.12
CA VAL A 63 22.84 -33.80 6.38
C VAL A 63 22.54 -35.28 6.34
N TYR A 64 23.21 -35.99 5.44
CA TYR A 64 23.07 -37.42 5.24
C TYR A 64 24.37 -38.13 5.60
N LYS A 65 24.26 -39.29 6.25
CA LYS A 65 25.41 -40.19 6.41
C LYS A 65 25.59 -41.02 5.14
N THR A 66 26.82 -41.10 4.65
CA THR A 66 27.20 -41.86 3.45
C THR A 66 28.30 -42.87 3.79
N GLU A 67 28.58 -43.83 2.90
CA GLU A 67 29.68 -44.79 3.10
C GLU A 67 31.05 -44.11 3.15
N GLU A 68 31.19 -42.98 2.46
CA GLU A 68 32.41 -42.18 2.39
C GLU A 68 32.48 -41.08 3.47
N GLY A 69 31.47 -40.95 4.34
CA GLY A 69 31.44 -39.94 5.40
C GLY A 69 30.05 -39.32 5.58
N PHE A 70 29.91 -38.05 5.23
CA PHE A 70 28.62 -37.37 5.23
C PHE A 70 28.48 -36.38 4.09
N LEU A 71 27.25 -36.22 3.62
CA LEU A 71 26.82 -35.28 2.60
C LEU A 71 26.04 -34.14 3.27
N VAL A 72 26.46 -32.91 3.04
CA VAL A 72 25.71 -31.72 3.41
C VAL A 72 25.11 -31.12 2.14
N SER A 73 23.79 -31.19 2.02
CA SER A 73 23.05 -30.58 0.91
C SER A 73 22.42 -29.27 1.37
N LEU A 74 22.70 -28.17 0.68
CA LEU A 74 22.17 -26.85 0.98
C LEU A 74 21.39 -26.29 -0.21
N LYS A 75 20.17 -25.83 0.07
CA LYS A 75 19.46 -24.90 -0.81
C LYS A 75 19.68 -23.49 -0.34
N THR A 76 20.05 -22.62 -1.26
CA THR A 76 20.35 -21.22 -0.97
C THR A 76 19.29 -20.28 -1.54
N LYS A 77 19.25 -19.08 -0.95
CA LYS A 77 18.51 -17.93 -1.44
C LYS A 77 19.47 -17.04 -2.20
N PHE A 78 18.93 -16.19 -3.06
CA PHE A 78 19.69 -15.15 -3.77
C PHE A 78 19.06 -13.79 -3.53
N ILE A 79 19.87 -12.75 -3.65
CA ILE A 79 19.39 -11.37 -3.50
C ILE A 79 18.70 -10.94 -4.79
N LEU A 80 17.42 -10.58 -4.72
CA LEU A 80 16.71 -10.07 -5.89
C LEU A 80 17.10 -8.62 -6.18
N LYS A 81 17.96 -8.39 -7.18
CA LYS A 81 18.48 -7.06 -7.48
C LYS A 81 17.51 -6.19 -8.24
N LYS A 82 16.77 -6.77 -9.20
CA LYS A 82 15.83 -6.04 -10.06
C LYS A 82 14.72 -6.97 -10.58
N ILE A 83 13.53 -6.39 -10.76
CA ILE A 83 12.43 -6.97 -11.52
C ILE A 83 12.20 -6.11 -12.76
N LYS A 84 12.29 -6.71 -13.95
CA LYS A 84 12.01 -6.08 -15.23
C LYS A 84 10.76 -6.68 -15.84
N LEU A 85 9.80 -5.81 -16.17
CA LEU A 85 8.54 -6.15 -16.80
C LEU A 85 8.63 -5.72 -18.27
N TYR A 86 8.19 -6.57 -19.19
CA TYR A 86 8.18 -6.27 -20.63
C TYR A 86 6.86 -6.67 -21.28
N GLY A 87 6.43 -5.88 -22.26
CA GLY A 87 5.19 -6.12 -23.00
C GLY A 87 3.93 -5.60 -22.30
N PHE A 88 4.08 -4.86 -21.21
CA PHE A 88 2.99 -4.23 -20.47
C PHE A 88 2.89 -2.74 -20.80
N LYS A 89 1.70 -2.15 -20.66
CA LYS A 89 1.55 -0.70 -20.67
C LYS A 89 2.20 -0.13 -19.40
N LYS A 90 2.73 1.09 -19.48
CA LYS A 90 3.45 1.74 -18.36
C LYS A 90 2.67 1.72 -17.03
N TRP A 91 1.37 2.02 -17.08
CA TRP A 91 0.52 2.03 -15.89
C TRP A 91 0.32 0.62 -15.30
N GLU A 92 0.32 -0.43 -16.12
CA GLU A 92 0.24 -1.82 -15.66
C GLU A 92 1.53 -2.22 -14.95
N GLU A 93 2.69 -1.82 -15.48
CA GLU A 93 3.97 -2.09 -14.83
C GLU A 93 4.04 -1.50 -13.43
N GLU A 94 3.64 -0.22 -13.28
CA GLU A 94 3.61 0.46 -12.00
C GLU A 94 2.65 -0.23 -11.01
N TRP A 95 1.52 -0.72 -11.51
CA TRP A 95 0.54 -1.44 -10.70
C TRP A 95 1.04 -2.83 -10.28
N LEU A 96 1.60 -3.61 -11.21
CA LEU A 96 2.14 -4.94 -10.94
C LEU A 96 3.29 -4.88 -9.94
N ARG A 97 4.17 -3.88 -10.04
CA ARG A 97 5.26 -3.67 -9.07
C ARG A 97 4.79 -3.50 -7.63
N LYS A 98 3.56 -3.03 -7.41
CA LYS A 98 2.98 -2.87 -6.07
C LYS A 98 2.35 -4.17 -5.53
N ARG A 99 2.16 -5.18 -6.39
CA ARG A 99 1.43 -6.42 -6.06
C ARG A 99 2.31 -7.66 -6.02
N ILE A 100 3.40 -7.66 -6.79
CA ILE A 100 4.39 -8.74 -6.72
C ILE A 100 4.94 -8.79 -5.29
N SER A 101 4.90 -9.97 -4.68
CA SER A 101 5.34 -10.20 -3.29
C SER A 101 6.83 -9.94 -3.12
N LEU A 102 7.60 -10.26 -4.16
CA LEU A 102 9.05 -10.12 -4.19
C LEU A 102 9.50 -8.66 -4.12
N ARG A 103 10.43 -8.41 -3.21
CA ARG A 103 11.02 -7.09 -3.00
C ARG A 103 12.46 -7.05 -3.48
N ILE A 104 12.85 -5.89 -4.00
CA ILE A 104 14.21 -5.63 -4.45
C ILE A 104 15.13 -5.54 -3.23
N ASN A 105 16.32 -6.12 -3.33
CA ASN A 105 17.36 -6.26 -2.31
C ASN A 105 17.00 -7.18 -1.13
N GLU A 106 16.00 -8.05 -1.29
CA GLU A 106 15.66 -9.10 -0.32
C GLU A 106 16.08 -10.48 -0.85
N TYR A 107 16.27 -11.44 0.06
CA TYR A 107 16.56 -12.82 -0.26
C TYR A 107 15.30 -13.53 -0.71
N CYS A 108 15.35 -14.20 -1.86
CA CYS A 108 14.25 -15.03 -2.34
C CYS A 108 14.72 -16.41 -2.82
N THR A 109 13.79 -17.36 -2.83
CA THR A 109 14.00 -18.74 -3.29
C THR A 109 13.60 -18.90 -4.77
N GLU A 110 14.00 -20.01 -5.38
CA GLU A 110 13.57 -20.34 -6.74
C GLU A 110 12.05 -20.58 -6.81
N GLU A 111 11.48 -21.15 -5.76
CA GLU A 111 10.03 -21.39 -5.65
C GLU A 111 9.25 -20.07 -5.67
N GLU A 112 9.72 -19.07 -4.91
CA GLU A 112 9.11 -17.74 -4.91
C GLU A 112 9.18 -17.07 -6.28
N LEU A 113 10.29 -17.20 -7.03
CA LEU A 113 10.37 -16.70 -8.41
C LEU A 113 9.38 -17.39 -9.35
N ASN A 114 9.20 -18.71 -9.21
CA ASN A 114 8.28 -19.46 -10.04
C ASN A 114 6.82 -19.06 -9.76
N ASN A 115 6.51 -18.67 -8.53
CA ASN A 115 5.18 -18.22 -8.13
C ASN A 115 4.80 -16.84 -8.70
N VAL A 116 5.77 -16.02 -9.12
CA VAL A 116 5.51 -14.67 -9.67
C VAL A 116 4.59 -14.70 -10.89
N LYS A 117 4.64 -15.76 -11.71
CA LYS A 117 3.71 -15.89 -12.84
C LYS A 117 2.26 -15.91 -12.36
N GLY A 118 1.96 -16.72 -11.34
CA GLY A 118 0.63 -16.80 -10.74
C GLY A 118 0.20 -15.49 -10.08
N GLU A 119 1.13 -14.79 -9.44
CA GLU A 119 0.88 -13.48 -8.84
C GLU A 119 0.53 -12.39 -9.85
N ILE A 120 1.02 -12.50 -11.10
CA ILE A 120 0.77 -11.52 -12.16
C ILE A 120 -0.42 -11.92 -13.02
N GLU A 121 -0.58 -13.20 -13.37
CA GLU A 121 -1.66 -13.66 -14.24
C GLU A 121 -3.04 -13.41 -13.65
N ASN A 122 -3.25 -13.74 -12.36
CA ASN A 122 -4.57 -13.61 -11.74
C ASN A 122 -5.05 -12.16 -11.72
N PRO A 123 -4.25 -11.18 -11.27
CA PRO A 123 -4.62 -9.77 -11.36
C PRO A 123 -4.85 -9.29 -12.80
N LEU A 124 -4.05 -9.73 -13.78
CA LEU A 124 -4.27 -9.34 -15.19
C LEU A 124 -5.61 -9.89 -15.71
N LYS A 125 -5.96 -11.13 -15.39
CA LYS A 125 -7.27 -11.71 -15.74
C LYS A 125 -8.41 -10.93 -15.10
N MET A 126 -8.27 -10.56 -13.82
CA MET A 126 -9.22 -9.68 -13.12
C MET A 126 -9.33 -8.28 -13.75
N ASP A 127 -8.25 -7.81 -14.38
CA ASP A 127 -8.17 -6.50 -15.05
C ASP A 127 -8.49 -6.57 -16.56
N GLY A 128 -9.12 -7.64 -17.02
CA GLY A 128 -9.71 -7.72 -18.35
C GLY A 128 -8.97 -8.55 -19.38
N TYR A 129 -7.87 -9.20 -19.03
CA TYR A 129 -7.26 -10.15 -19.94
C TYR A 129 -8.07 -11.44 -19.99
N THR A 130 -8.62 -11.77 -21.15
CA THR A 130 -9.29 -13.07 -21.39
C THR A 130 -8.26 -14.20 -21.51
N TYR A 131 -7.04 -13.85 -21.90
CA TYR A 131 -5.91 -14.76 -22.04
C TYR A 131 -4.62 -14.01 -21.75
N VAL A 132 -3.69 -14.66 -21.06
CA VAL A 132 -2.35 -14.14 -20.71
C VAL A 132 -1.37 -15.30 -20.84
N ASP A 133 -0.28 -15.08 -21.58
CA ASP A 133 0.90 -15.94 -21.64
C ASP A 133 2.10 -15.16 -21.10
N LEU A 134 2.57 -15.56 -19.92
CA LEU A 134 3.72 -14.96 -19.26
C LEU A 134 4.95 -15.86 -19.33
N ASP A 135 6.05 -15.24 -19.71
CA ASP A 135 7.37 -15.79 -19.53
C ASP A 135 8.05 -15.14 -18.33
N ALA A 136 8.63 -15.96 -17.46
CA ALA A 136 9.39 -15.48 -16.31
C ALA A 136 10.73 -16.20 -16.35
N SER A 137 11.81 -15.45 -16.40
CA SER A 137 13.15 -15.98 -16.47
C SER A 137 14.08 -15.25 -15.52
N LYS A 138 14.99 -15.99 -14.92
CA LYS A 138 16.01 -15.48 -14.03
C LYS A 138 17.32 -15.32 -14.79
N LYS A 139 18.02 -14.22 -14.54
CA LYS A 139 19.46 -14.10 -14.85
C LYS A 139 20.23 -13.98 -13.55
N SER A 140 21.03 -14.99 -13.24
CA SER A 140 21.93 -14.96 -12.08
C SER A 140 23.11 -14.01 -12.34
N GLU A 141 23.41 -13.17 -11.35
CA GLU A 141 24.54 -12.24 -11.29
C GLU A 141 25.27 -12.47 -9.96
N ARG A 142 26.21 -13.43 -9.93
CA ARG A 142 26.90 -13.88 -8.70
C ARG A 142 25.90 -14.30 -7.61
N GLU A 143 25.89 -13.61 -6.47
CA GLU A 143 25.00 -13.81 -5.32
C GLU A 143 23.59 -13.20 -5.50
N SER A 144 23.37 -12.54 -6.64
CA SER A 144 22.13 -11.82 -6.93
C SER A 144 21.43 -12.36 -8.16
N ALA A 145 20.15 -12.02 -8.30
CA ALA A 145 19.36 -12.36 -9.48
C ALA A 145 18.62 -11.15 -10.03
N VAL A 146 18.45 -11.12 -11.34
CA VAL A 146 17.51 -10.22 -12.03
C VAL A 146 16.38 -11.07 -12.58
N LEU A 147 15.16 -10.77 -12.15
CA LEU A 147 13.95 -11.39 -12.65
C LEU A 147 13.44 -10.62 -13.87
N TYR A 148 13.18 -11.34 -14.95
CA TYR A 148 12.59 -10.83 -16.17
C TYR A 148 11.21 -11.47 -16.36
N VAL A 149 10.17 -10.66 -16.34
CA VAL A 149 8.80 -11.10 -16.65
C VAL A 149 8.36 -10.45 -17.96
N ARG A 150 7.94 -11.25 -18.92
CA ARG A 150 7.52 -10.82 -20.25
C ARG A 150 6.13 -11.32 -20.57
N LEU A 151 5.24 -10.42 -20.97
CA LEU A 151 3.99 -10.78 -21.62
C LEU A 151 4.30 -11.20 -23.06
N LYS A 152 4.18 -12.49 -23.35
CA LYS A 152 4.40 -13.05 -24.70
C LYS A 152 3.18 -12.83 -25.58
N ALA A 153 2.01 -13.17 -25.05
CA ALA A 153 0.73 -12.97 -25.70
C ALA A 153 -0.31 -12.62 -24.65
N GLY A 154 -1.28 -11.81 -25.04
CA GLY A 154 -2.40 -11.48 -24.18
C GLY A 154 -3.51 -10.86 -24.98
N LYS A 155 -4.76 -11.20 -24.66
CA LYS A 155 -5.93 -10.59 -25.28
C LYS A 155 -6.75 -9.92 -24.20
N ARG A 156 -6.97 -8.62 -24.36
CA ARG A 156 -7.87 -7.86 -23.49
C ARG A 156 -9.27 -7.86 -24.09
N MET A 157 -10.23 -7.89 -23.18
CA MET A 157 -11.61 -7.60 -23.48
C MET A 157 -11.73 -6.12 -23.89
N VAL A 158 -12.56 -5.84 -24.89
CA VAL A 158 -12.82 -4.48 -25.37
C VAL A 158 -14.23 -4.08 -24.98
N ILE A 159 -14.37 -2.87 -24.44
CA ILE A 159 -15.68 -2.31 -24.07
C ILE A 159 -16.40 -1.90 -25.35
N LYS A 160 -17.38 -2.68 -25.80
CA LYS A 160 -18.14 -2.39 -27.04
C LYS A 160 -19.19 -1.32 -26.85
N LYS A 161 -19.76 -1.22 -25.64
CA LYS A 161 -20.85 -0.30 -25.31
C LYS A 161 -20.70 0.21 -23.88
N VAL A 162 -21.05 1.48 -23.67
CA VAL A 162 -21.14 2.08 -22.34
C VAL A 162 -22.59 2.52 -22.12
N MET A 163 -23.24 1.95 -21.11
CA MET A 163 -24.58 2.32 -20.67
C MET A 163 -24.46 3.30 -19.50
N VAL A 164 -24.82 4.54 -19.74
CA VAL A 164 -24.79 5.62 -18.74
C VAL A 164 -25.80 6.69 -19.15
N ASP A 165 -26.36 7.39 -18.17
CA ASP A 165 -27.25 8.53 -18.44
C ASP A 165 -26.55 9.60 -19.29
N ASN A 166 -27.34 10.27 -20.13
CA ASN A 166 -26.83 11.22 -21.12
C ASN A 166 -26.12 12.43 -20.51
N GLU A 167 -26.39 12.75 -19.25
CA GLU A 167 -25.72 13.80 -18.49
C GLU A 167 -24.26 13.45 -18.14
N TYR A 168 -23.87 12.17 -18.13
CA TYR A 168 -22.52 11.72 -17.73
C TYR A 168 -21.68 11.27 -18.93
N LYS A 169 -21.59 12.13 -19.97
CA LYS A 169 -20.84 11.85 -21.21
C LYS A 169 -19.36 11.51 -20.98
N ILE A 170 -18.78 11.90 -19.85
CA ILE A 170 -17.38 11.61 -19.49
C ILE A 170 -17.05 10.11 -19.56
N PHE A 171 -18.02 9.23 -19.24
CA PHE A 171 -17.82 7.79 -19.29
C PHE A 171 -17.97 7.19 -20.69
N LYS A 172 -18.66 7.87 -21.63
CA LYS A 172 -18.85 7.39 -23.01
C LYS A 172 -17.53 7.24 -23.77
N SER A 173 -16.49 7.98 -23.38
CA SER A 173 -15.13 7.86 -23.92
C SER A 173 -14.46 6.50 -23.67
N MET A 174 -14.99 5.65 -22.78
CA MET A 174 -14.50 4.29 -22.57
C MET A 174 -15.01 3.30 -23.62
N LYS A 175 -15.92 3.70 -24.50
CA LYS A 175 -16.34 2.86 -25.63
C LYS A 175 -15.16 2.66 -26.58
N GLY A 176 -14.86 1.41 -26.90
CA GLY A 176 -13.78 1.00 -27.80
C GLY A 176 -12.42 0.86 -27.13
N THR A 177 -12.31 1.13 -25.82
CA THR A 177 -11.06 0.94 -25.08
C THR A 177 -10.98 -0.47 -24.50
N ASP A 178 -9.75 -0.93 -24.24
CA ASP A 178 -9.52 -2.14 -23.45
C ASP A 178 -10.19 -2.00 -22.09
N PHE A 179 -10.87 -3.06 -21.66
CA PHE A 179 -11.36 -3.17 -20.30
C PHE A 179 -10.17 -3.19 -19.36
N SER A 180 -10.25 -2.33 -18.35
CA SER A 180 -9.41 -2.36 -17.16
C SER A 180 -10.30 -1.97 -15.99
N ARG A 181 -10.41 -2.89 -15.05
CA ARG A 181 -11.14 -2.67 -13.79
C ARG A 181 -10.56 -1.46 -13.07
N LEU A 182 -9.23 -1.33 -13.06
CA LEU A 182 -8.53 -0.26 -12.38
C LEU A 182 -8.82 1.11 -12.99
N LEU A 183 -8.75 1.23 -14.32
CA LEU A 183 -9.04 2.49 -15.00
C LEU A 183 -10.49 2.92 -14.79
N ILE A 184 -11.42 1.96 -14.74
CA ILE A 184 -12.83 2.23 -14.46
C ILE A 184 -12.99 2.70 -13.01
N GLU A 185 -12.43 1.98 -12.04
CA GLU A 185 -12.48 2.34 -10.61
C GLU A 185 -11.87 3.72 -10.34
N GLU A 186 -10.73 4.05 -10.98
CA GLU A 186 -10.11 5.36 -10.87
C GLU A 186 -10.99 6.46 -11.44
N LYS A 187 -11.59 6.25 -12.62
CA LYS A 187 -12.47 7.24 -13.25
C LYS A 187 -13.76 7.44 -12.47
N VAL A 188 -14.32 6.36 -11.93
CA VAL A 188 -15.48 6.38 -11.02
C VAL A 188 -15.17 7.16 -9.75
N ARG A 189 -14.03 6.89 -9.11
CA ARG A 189 -13.56 7.60 -7.92
C ARG A 189 -13.37 9.10 -8.19
N SER A 190 -12.65 9.44 -9.26
CA SER A 190 -12.42 10.83 -9.65
C SER A 190 -13.73 11.58 -9.94
N PHE A 191 -14.69 10.90 -10.58
CA PHE A 191 -16.00 11.48 -10.82
C PHE A 191 -16.80 11.69 -9.53
N LYS A 192 -16.78 10.72 -8.60
CA LYS A 192 -17.38 10.85 -7.27
C LYS A 192 -16.77 12.02 -6.49
N GLU A 193 -15.45 12.14 -6.45
CA GLU A 193 -14.76 13.28 -5.83
C GLU A 193 -15.16 14.63 -6.45
N SER A 194 -15.34 14.68 -7.78
CA SER A 194 -15.83 15.87 -8.48
C SER A 194 -17.25 16.23 -8.06
N LEU A 195 -18.15 15.24 -7.94
CA LEU A 195 -19.51 15.44 -7.42
C LEU A 195 -19.49 15.97 -5.98
N THR A 196 -18.68 15.37 -5.10
CA THR A 196 -18.51 15.80 -3.71
C THR A 196 -18.02 17.26 -3.63
N LYS A 197 -17.02 17.66 -4.43
CA LYS A 197 -16.54 19.06 -4.51
C LYS A 197 -17.63 20.05 -4.95
N ASN A 198 -18.52 19.60 -5.84
CA ASN A 198 -19.66 20.38 -6.33
C ASN A 198 -20.84 20.45 -5.34
N GLY A 199 -20.72 19.79 -4.18
CA GLY A 199 -21.69 19.81 -3.10
C GLY A 199 -22.59 18.58 -3.04
N PHE A 200 -22.36 17.54 -3.84
CA PHE A 200 -23.12 16.29 -3.78
C PHE A 200 -22.40 15.31 -2.84
N LEU A 201 -22.56 15.51 -1.53
CA LEU A 201 -21.82 14.73 -0.53
C LEU A 201 -22.28 13.27 -0.48
N GLU A 202 -23.56 13.03 -0.72
CA GLU A 202 -24.16 11.70 -0.73
C GLU A 202 -24.09 11.04 -2.12
N ALA A 203 -23.27 11.58 -3.03
CA ALA A 203 -23.12 11.01 -4.35
C ALA A 203 -22.50 9.61 -4.28
N ASP A 204 -23.09 8.67 -5.01
CA ASP A 204 -22.52 7.36 -5.21
C ASP A 204 -22.46 7.01 -6.70
N VAL A 205 -21.39 6.31 -7.08
CA VAL A 205 -21.10 5.98 -8.47
C VAL A 205 -20.67 4.52 -8.50
N GLY A 206 -21.56 3.68 -9.00
CA GLY A 206 -21.32 2.25 -9.18
C GLY A 206 -21.07 1.91 -10.64
N TRP A 207 -20.44 0.76 -10.87
CA TRP A 207 -20.28 0.20 -12.20
C TRP A 207 -20.45 -1.32 -12.17
N GLU A 208 -20.92 -1.87 -13.28
CA GLU A 208 -21.03 -3.30 -13.52
C GLU A 208 -20.70 -3.60 -14.98
N VAL A 209 -20.22 -4.81 -15.26
CA VAL A 209 -20.03 -5.29 -16.64
C VAL A 209 -21.03 -6.39 -16.90
N ILE A 210 -21.70 -6.31 -18.05
CA ILE A 210 -22.71 -7.27 -18.51
C ILE A 210 -22.34 -7.76 -19.93
N GLU A 211 -23.06 -8.76 -20.42
CA GLU A 211 -22.84 -9.38 -21.75
C GLU A 211 -21.39 -9.86 -21.92
N ASP A 212 -21.00 -10.85 -21.09
CA ASP A 212 -19.66 -11.46 -21.08
C ASP A 212 -18.52 -10.42 -20.99
N GLY A 213 -18.81 -9.33 -20.27
CA GLY A 213 -17.88 -8.25 -19.99
C GLY A 213 -17.71 -7.22 -21.12
N THR A 214 -18.50 -7.27 -22.18
CA THR A 214 -18.37 -6.34 -23.31
C THR A 214 -19.16 -5.03 -23.15
N VAL A 215 -20.12 -4.99 -22.22
CA VAL A 215 -20.94 -3.80 -21.96
C VAL A 215 -20.67 -3.28 -20.55
N LEU A 216 -20.15 -2.05 -20.47
CA LEU A 216 -19.92 -1.35 -19.20
C LEU A 216 -21.15 -0.52 -18.84
N LYS A 217 -21.77 -0.80 -17.70
CA LYS A 217 -22.89 -0.02 -17.17
C LYS A 217 -22.44 0.79 -15.97
N ILE A 218 -22.64 2.11 -16.03
CA ILE A 218 -22.33 3.05 -14.96
C ILE A 218 -23.66 3.52 -14.36
N LYS A 219 -23.80 3.39 -13.03
CA LYS A 219 -24.95 3.88 -12.27
C LYS A 219 -24.49 5.04 -11.41
N VAL A 220 -25.14 6.20 -11.56
CA VAL A 220 -24.84 7.38 -10.76
C VAL A 220 -26.05 7.72 -9.90
N LEU A 221 -25.85 7.76 -8.59
CA LEU A 221 -26.81 8.25 -7.62
C LEU A 221 -26.28 9.58 -7.10
N LYS A 222 -26.75 10.68 -7.69
CA LYS A 222 -26.20 12.01 -7.40
C LYS A 222 -26.50 12.50 -5.98
N GLY A 223 -27.62 12.07 -5.39
CA GLY A 223 -28.09 12.56 -4.09
C GLY A 223 -28.49 14.04 -4.14
N LYS A 224 -28.78 14.62 -2.96
CA LYS A 224 -29.14 16.04 -2.82
C LYS A 224 -27.90 16.91 -2.83
N ARG A 225 -28.04 18.14 -3.34
CA ARG A 225 -26.95 19.12 -3.28
C ARG A 225 -26.90 19.79 -1.91
N PHE A 226 -25.75 19.80 -1.28
CA PHE A 226 -25.49 20.47 -0.02
C PHE A 226 -25.14 21.93 -0.28
N ARG A 227 -25.90 22.83 0.34
CA ARG A 227 -25.69 24.27 0.30
C ARG A 227 -25.35 24.77 1.68
N PHE A 228 -24.33 25.61 1.77
CA PHE A 228 -23.85 26.19 3.03
C PHE A 228 -24.13 27.68 3.01
N ARG A 229 -24.84 28.16 4.03
CA ARG A 229 -25.19 29.57 4.21
C ARG A 229 -24.75 30.02 5.59
N VAL A 230 -24.23 31.23 5.70
CA VAL A 230 -23.94 31.89 6.97
C VAL A 230 -24.93 33.05 7.14
N ILE A 231 -25.54 33.11 8.32
CA ILE A 231 -26.29 34.29 8.77
C ILE A 231 -25.60 34.75 10.05
N SER A 232 -24.94 35.90 9.96
CA SER A 232 -24.25 36.50 11.09
C SER A 232 -24.36 38.01 11.05
N GLY A 233 -24.46 38.63 12.24
CA GLY A 233 -24.23 40.07 12.38
C GLY A 233 -22.76 40.46 12.21
N LEU A 234 -21.87 39.47 12.11
CA LEU A 234 -20.43 39.64 11.94
C LEU A 234 -20.04 39.26 10.51
N ASN A 235 -19.43 40.18 9.76
CA ASN A 235 -18.95 39.94 8.39
C ASN A 235 -17.62 39.15 8.33
N PHE A 236 -17.41 38.19 9.23
CA PHE A 236 -16.11 37.54 9.45
C PHE A 236 -16.01 36.11 8.90
N LEU A 237 -17.14 35.41 8.77
CA LEU A 237 -17.24 34.08 8.18
C LEU A 237 -18.18 34.16 6.99
N THR A 238 -17.71 33.66 5.86
CA THR A 238 -18.49 33.58 4.63
C THR A 238 -19.10 32.20 4.44
N ASP A 239 -20.08 32.09 3.54
CA ASP A 239 -20.60 30.80 3.04
C ASP A 239 -19.48 29.87 2.57
N TYR A 240 -18.42 30.44 1.98
CA TYR A 240 -17.24 29.71 1.53
C TYR A 240 -16.42 29.15 2.71
N ASP A 241 -16.20 29.95 3.75
CA ASP A 241 -15.49 29.49 4.95
C ASP A 241 -16.25 28.37 5.66
N PHE A 242 -17.57 28.53 5.79
CA PHE A 242 -18.41 27.50 6.38
C PHE A 242 -18.39 26.22 5.55
N LYS A 243 -18.52 26.32 4.21
CA LYS A 243 -18.35 25.17 3.31
C LYS A 243 -17.00 24.49 3.55
N ARG A 244 -15.90 25.24 3.59
CA ARG A 244 -14.55 24.67 3.78
C ARG A 244 -14.42 23.92 5.11
N ILE A 245 -14.95 24.47 6.20
CA ILE A 245 -14.94 23.81 7.52
C ILE A 245 -15.80 22.53 7.47
N ALA A 246 -17.01 22.62 6.90
CA ALA A 246 -17.92 21.48 6.80
C ALA A 246 -17.34 20.34 5.94
N MET A 247 -16.70 20.67 4.81
CA MET A 247 -16.04 19.68 3.96
C MET A 247 -14.88 18.97 4.68
N ARG A 248 -14.05 19.70 5.44
CA ARG A 248 -12.99 19.09 6.23
C ARG A 248 -13.54 18.09 7.24
N VAL A 249 -14.62 18.46 7.93
CA VAL A 249 -15.29 17.55 8.89
C VAL A 249 -15.87 16.32 8.18
N TYR A 250 -16.47 16.51 7.00
CA TYR A 250 -16.97 15.41 6.19
C TYR A 250 -15.86 14.45 5.74
N GLU A 251 -14.72 14.97 5.30
CA GLU A 251 -13.55 14.17 4.89
C GLU A 251 -12.96 13.37 6.06
N GLU A 252 -12.98 13.93 7.27
CA GLU A 252 -12.47 13.26 8.47
C GLU A 252 -13.45 12.19 9.00
N ASN A 253 -14.75 12.42 8.94
CA ASN A 253 -15.76 11.60 9.62
C ASN A 253 -16.63 10.74 8.68
N GLY A 254 -16.65 11.02 7.38
CA GLY A 254 -17.58 10.44 6.41
C GLY A 254 -19.01 11.01 6.46
N PHE A 255 -19.30 11.93 7.38
CA PHE A 255 -20.58 12.60 7.52
C PHE A 255 -20.40 14.02 8.10
N LEU A 256 -21.43 14.86 7.96
CA LEU A 256 -21.43 16.22 8.52
C LEU A 256 -21.75 16.21 10.02
N ASP A 257 -20.70 16.17 10.84
CA ASP A 257 -20.78 16.33 12.29
C ASP A 257 -20.97 17.81 12.68
N LYS A 258 -22.21 18.19 12.97
CA LYS A 258 -22.58 19.56 13.31
C LYS A 258 -21.87 20.05 14.57
N ASP A 259 -21.71 19.21 15.58
CA ASP A 259 -21.12 19.61 16.86
C ASP A 259 -19.63 19.89 16.69
N LYS A 260 -18.93 19.06 15.92
CA LYS A 260 -17.53 19.30 15.55
C LYS A 260 -17.37 20.59 14.75
N ILE A 261 -18.27 20.87 13.80
CA ILE A 261 -18.24 22.12 13.05
C ILE A 261 -18.47 23.32 13.97
N ILE A 262 -19.47 23.26 14.86
CA ILE A 262 -19.74 24.31 15.85
C ILE A 262 -18.53 24.56 16.74
N ARG A 263 -17.87 23.49 17.21
CA ARG A 263 -16.65 23.59 18.04
C ARG A 263 -15.53 24.34 17.29
N ILE A 264 -15.25 23.96 16.04
CA ILE A 264 -14.24 24.63 15.21
C ILE A 264 -14.58 26.11 15.02
N VAL A 265 -15.84 26.43 14.74
CA VAL A 265 -16.29 27.83 14.57
C VAL A 265 -16.13 28.62 15.88
N LYS A 266 -16.48 28.03 17.03
CA LYS A 266 -16.28 28.66 18.35
C LYS A 266 -14.80 28.89 18.66
N GLU A 267 -13.91 27.98 18.31
CA GLU A 267 -12.46 28.18 18.47
C GLU A 267 -11.94 29.35 17.61
N ILE A 268 -12.44 29.49 16.37
CA ILE A 268 -12.10 30.61 15.49
C ILE A 268 -12.59 31.94 16.10
N LEU A 269 -13.81 31.95 16.63
CA LEU A 269 -14.40 33.11 17.31
C LEU A 269 -13.65 33.49 18.58
N ALA A 270 -13.29 32.51 19.42
CA ALA A 270 -12.55 32.74 20.66
C ALA A 270 -11.19 33.39 20.41
N LYS A 271 -10.46 32.95 19.36
CA LYS A 271 -9.20 33.57 18.92
C LYS A 271 -9.34 35.05 18.53
N ARG A 272 -10.58 35.51 18.28
CA ARG A 272 -10.91 36.91 17.93
C ARG A 272 -11.58 37.68 19.07
N GLY A 273 -11.61 37.13 20.30
CA GLY A 273 -12.27 37.76 21.45
C GLY A 273 -13.80 37.67 21.43
N LEU A 274 -14.35 36.74 20.66
CA LEU A 274 -15.80 36.53 20.48
C LEU A 274 -16.25 35.18 21.07
N ASP A 275 -15.58 34.71 22.11
CA ASP A 275 -15.80 33.40 22.78
C ASP A 275 -17.23 33.23 23.33
N LYS A 276 -17.93 34.33 23.62
CA LYS A 276 -19.31 34.35 24.09
C LYS A 276 -20.37 34.32 22.99
N SER A 277 -19.96 34.26 21.72
CA SER A 277 -20.90 34.22 20.59
C SER A 277 -21.69 32.92 20.59
N ILE A 278 -22.99 33.03 20.28
CA ILE A 278 -23.86 31.88 20.11
C ILE A 278 -23.69 31.36 18.68
N VAL A 279 -23.31 30.10 18.55
CA VAL A 279 -23.13 29.41 17.28
C VAL A 279 -24.11 28.24 17.22
N ALA A 280 -24.92 28.20 16.18
CA ALA A 280 -25.87 27.10 15.93
C ALA A 280 -25.91 26.77 14.43
N ILE A 281 -26.25 25.52 14.10
CA ILE A 281 -26.47 25.08 12.72
C ILE A 281 -27.91 24.63 12.57
N ARG A 282 -28.65 25.26 11.66
CA ARG A 282 -29.95 24.77 11.21
C ARG A 282 -29.79 23.99 9.90
N ASN A 283 -30.60 22.96 9.72
CA ASN A 283 -30.70 22.26 8.45
C ASN A 283 -32.13 22.33 7.92
N GLU A 284 -32.23 22.60 6.63
CA GLU A 284 -33.46 22.56 5.85
C GLU A 284 -33.25 21.59 4.70
N GLU A 285 -34.28 20.84 4.35
CA GLU A 285 -34.21 19.85 3.29
C GLU A 285 -35.38 20.04 2.34
N THR A 286 -35.06 20.11 1.05
CA THR A 286 -36.00 20.15 -0.07
C THR A 286 -35.81 18.89 -0.92
N ASP A 287 -36.62 18.71 -1.96
CA ASP A 287 -36.45 17.57 -2.87
C ASP A 287 -35.08 17.58 -3.59
N ALA A 288 -34.50 18.76 -3.83
CA ALA A 288 -33.25 18.92 -4.57
C ALA A 288 -32.02 19.24 -3.71
N GLU A 289 -32.20 19.94 -2.58
CA GLU A 289 -31.11 20.50 -1.78
C GLU A 289 -31.24 20.19 -0.28
N LYS A 290 -30.08 20.01 0.37
CA LYS A 290 -29.92 20.04 1.83
C LYS A 290 -29.17 21.32 2.19
N ILE A 291 -29.83 22.26 2.84
CA ILE A 291 -29.29 23.58 3.17
C ILE A 291 -28.88 23.58 4.63
N TYR A 292 -27.59 23.80 4.89
CA TYR A 292 -27.05 24.02 6.23
C TYR A 292 -26.84 25.52 6.41
N THR A 293 -27.45 26.07 7.45
CA THR A 293 -27.35 27.49 7.80
C THR A 293 -26.62 27.62 9.13
N LEU A 294 -25.41 28.19 9.09
CA LEU A 294 -24.64 28.57 10.26
C LEU A 294 -25.14 29.91 10.78
N LEU A 295 -25.68 29.91 11.99
CA LEU A 295 -26.15 31.09 12.70
C LEU A 295 -25.11 31.50 13.73
N ILE A 296 -24.65 32.75 13.64
CA ILE A 296 -23.70 33.32 14.59
C ILE A 296 -24.25 34.64 15.11
N PHE A 297 -24.66 34.65 16.38
CA PHE A 297 -25.16 35.82 17.07
C PHE A 297 -24.15 36.29 18.11
N GLU A 298 -23.81 37.59 18.06
CA GLU A 298 -22.98 38.19 19.08
C GLU A 298 -23.72 38.23 20.42
N ASN A 299 -22.98 37.89 21.47
CA ASN A 299 -23.22 38.46 22.77
C ASN A 299 -22.06 39.44 23.01
N LYS A 300 -22.36 40.67 23.48
CA LYS A 300 -21.44 41.82 23.54
C LYS A 300 -19.98 41.38 23.79
N GLY A 301 -19.12 41.53 22.79
CA GLY A 301 -17.71 41.14 22.87
C GLY A 301 -17.00 41.81 24.05
N LEU A 302 -16.11 41.07 24.71
CA LEU A 302 -15.25 41.62 25.75
C LEU A 302 -13.91 42.01 25.14
N PHE A 303 -13.64 43.32 25.10
CA PHE A 303 -12.31 43.82 24.72
C PHE A 303 -11.37 43.73 25.92
N VAL A 304 -10.18 43.18 25.72
CA VAL A 304 -9.12 43.23 26.74
C VAL A 304 -8.66 44.67 26.86
N LYS A 305 -9.21 45.39 27.85
CA LYS A 305 -8.94 46.82 28.09
C LYS A 305 -7.56 47.04 28.72
N LYS A 306 -7.07 46.07 29.49
CA LYS A 306 -5.79 46.14 30.20
C LYS A 306 -5.30 44.72 30.47
N ILE A 307 -4.02 44.45 30.17
CA ILE A 307 -3.31 43.28 30.68
C ILE A 307 -2.47 43.78 31.85
N SER A 308 -2.74 43.28 33.05
CA SER A 308 -1.93 43.55 34.24
C SER A 308 -1.20 42.28 34.65
N PHE A 309 0.07 42.44 35.05
CA PHE A 309 0.88 41.36 35.61
C PHE A 309 1.04 41.62 37.11
N GLU A 310 0.56 40.71 37.95
CA GLU A 310 0.84 40.73 39.39
C GLU A 310 1.96 39.72 39.71
N GLY A 311 2.91 40.11 40.56
CA GLY A 311 4.04 39.27 40.98
C GLY A 311 5.44 39.65 40.47
N ARG A 312 5.60 40.76 39.73
CA ARG A 312 6.93 41.28 39.36
C ARG A 312 7.39 42.39 40.31
N MET A 313 7.71 42.04 41.55
CA MET A 313 8.60 42.90 42.33
C MET A 313 10.00 42.81 41.71
N GLY A 314 10.36 43.75 40.83
CA GLY A 314 11.75 43.98 40.43
C GLY A 314 12.08 44.06 38.93
N ILE A 315 11.11 44.02 38.00
CA ILE A 315 11.40 44.24 36.57
C ILE A 315 10.72 45.54 36.13
N PRO A 316 11.47 46.61 35.80
CA PRO A 316 10.88 47.88 35.40
C PRO A 316 10.12 47.75 34.07
N GLU A 317 8.93 48.35 34.01
CA GLU A 317 8.15 48.47 32.78
C GLU A 317 8.94 49.25 31.72
N LYS A 318 9.27 48.60 30.60
CA LYS A 318 9.64 49.30 29.37
C LYS A 318 8.34 49.63 28.63
N LYS A 319 8.00 50.91 28.52
CA LYS A 319 6.92 51.38 27.66
C LYS A 319 7.25 50.96 26.22
N LEU A 320 6.32 50.24 25.58
CA LEU A 320 6.32 49.96 24.14
C LEU A 320 5.83 51.18 23.37
#